data_AF-A0A2U3HD74-F1
#
_entry.id   AF-A0A2U3HD74-F1
#
_cell.length_a   1.000
_cell.length_b   1.000
_cell.length_c   1.000
_cell.angle_alpha   90.00
_cell.angle_beta   90.00
_cell.angle_gamma   90.00
#
_symmetry.space_group_name_H-M   'P 1'
#
loop_
_entity.id
_entity.type
_entity.pdbx_description
1 polymer ?
#
loop_
_entity_poly.entity_id
_entity_poly.type
_entity_poly.pdbx_seq_one_letter_code
_entity_poly.pdbx_strand_id
1 'polypeptide(L)'
;MTPTRLLRGGGRPRNESSGNELSADTTDTTDTANEADAPDAPDAPDTANEADATDTADEADGARTRRPPGGRLRRAALAGTAAVLVLGGCGFLYGAHQLTSAESARNRALTDTEATTRVAGEVGNALARVFSYTPDGTAATERSARTALGGRAARQYRELFDRVRDDLTGQRVTLSTRAVRTGVIELDGDRARLLVFLDQTSRRGEDEATTAAAQLTVTARLENDRWRIVDLKAR
;
A
#
# COMPACT_ATOMS: atom_id res chain seq x y z
N MET A 1 -18.40 -14.53 -69.63
CA MET A 1 -17.05 -14.54 -70.22
C MET A 1 -16.04 -14.89 -69.12
N THR A 2 -15.34 -16.01 -69.25
CA THR A 2 -14.06 -16.32 -68.55
C THR A 2 -12.92 -15.81 -69.45
N PRO A 3 -11.70 -15.45 -68.96
CA PRO A 3 -10.68 -16.39 -68.42
C PRO A 3 -10.17 -16.04 -67.00
N THR A 4 -9.66 -16.93 -66.13
CA THR A 4 -8.36 -17.69 -66.14
C THR A 4 -7.16 -16.76 -65.82
N ARG A 5 -6.23 -16.99 -64.86
CA ARG A 5 -5.52 -18.24 -64.49
C ARG A 5 -4.69 -18.21 -63.16
N LEU A 6 -4.66 -19.37 -62.45
CA LEU A 6 -3.62 -20.00 -61.57
C LEU A 6 -2.66 -19.21 -60.64
N LEU A 7 -2.50 -19.73 -59.39
CA LEU A 7 -1.35 -20.45 -58.78
C LEU A 7 -1.85 -20.93 -57.38
N ARG A 8 -1.85 -22.18 -56.88
CA ARG A 8 -0.99 -23.37 -56.84
C ARG A 8 0.21 -23.30 -55.87
N GLY A 9 0.13 -24.09 -54.78
CA GLY A 9 1.15 -24.34 -53.76
C GLY A 9 0.79 -23.71 -52.40
N GLY A 10 0.89 -24.36 -51.24
CA GLY A 10 1.27 -25.74 -50.92
C GLY A 10 1.97 -25.79 -49.54
N GLY A 11 1.44 -26.50 -48.54
CA GLY A 11 2.12 -26.66 -47.24
C GLY A 11 1.25 -26.80 -45.99
N ARG A 12 1.09 -28.03 -45.51
CA ARG A 12 1.07 -28.48 -44.09
C ARG A 12 2.26 -29.47 -43.96
N PRO A 13 2.85 -29.84 -42.80
CA PRO A 13 2.28 -30.03 -41.44
C PRO A 13 3.01 -29.11 -40.42
N ARG A 14 3.09 -29.29 -39.08
CA ARG A 14 2.91 -30.41 -38.14
C ARG A 14 2.19 -30.01 -36.83
N ASN A 15 1.94 -31.03 -36.01
CA ASN A 15 1.59 -31.03 -34.59
C ASN A 15 2.75 -31.72 -33.81
N GLU A 16 2.78 -31.58 -32.47
CA GLU A 16 3.61 -32.37 -31.52
C GLU A 16 5.15 -32.08 -31.58
N SER A 17 5.94 -32.25 -30.50
CA SER A 17 5.71 -32.95 -29.23
C SER A 17 6.57 -32.40 -28.07
N SER A 18 6.09 -32.65 -26.84
CA SER A 18 6.80 -32.96 -25.57
C SER A 18 8.23 -32.49 -25.26
N GLY A 19 8.45 -32.09 -24.00
CA GLY A 19 9.80 -31.84 -23.44
C GLY A 19 9.80 -31.33 -21.99
N ASN A 20 9.24 -32.10 -21.05
CA ASN A 20 9.43 -31.87 -19.61
C ASN A 20 10.55 -32.79 -19.11
N GLU A 21 11.69 -32.23 -18.72
CA GLU A 21 12.65 -32.95 -17.87
C GLU A 21 13.12 -32.09 -16.69
N LEU A 22 12.96 -32.69 -15.52
CA LEU A 22 13.42 -32.25 -14.22
C LEU A 22 14.91 -32.63 -14.10
N SER A 23 15.73 -31.79 -13.45
CA SER A 23 16.90 -32.28 -12.70
C SER A 23 17.31 -31.24 -11.66
N ALA A 24 17.48 -31.72 -10.43
CA ALA A 24 18.01 -30.99 -9.30
C ALA A 24 19.25 -31.72 -8.80
N ASP A 25 20.32 -30.98 -8.52
CA ASP A 25 21.59 -31.44 -7.93
C ASP A 25 22.42 -30.18 -7.62
N THR A 26 23.27 -30.07 -6.59
CA THR A 26 23.33 -30.69 -5.25
C THR A 26 24.09 -29.72 -4.34
N THR A 27 23.90 -29.82 -3.02
CA THR A 27 24.70 -29.09 -2.02
C THR A 27 26.16 -29.53 -2.01
N ASP A 28 27.10 -28.61 -1.81
CA ASP A 28 28.35 -28.94 -1.13
C ASP A 28 28.76 -27.86 -0.11
N THR A 29 29.47 -28.30 0.91
CA THR A 29 29.91 -27.57 2.11
C THR A 29 31.42 -27.34 2.02
N THR A 30 31.98 -26.35 2.75
CA THR A 30 33.19 -26.49 3.61
C THR A 30 33.70 -25.11 4.04
N ASP A 31 33.52 -24.84 5.33
CA ASP A 31 34.55 -24.44 6.32
C ASP A 31 35.74 -23.56 5.88
N THR A 32 36.05 -22.52 6.68
CA THR A 32 37.35 -22.30 7.35
C THR A 32 37.34 -20.96 8.09
N ALA A 33 37.65 -20.97 9.39
CA ALA A 33 37.86 -19.78 10.21
C ALA A 33 39.19 -19.07 9.89
N ASN A 34 39.30 -17.78 10.23
CA ASN A 34 40.61 -17.15 10.40
C ASN A 34 40.62 -16.21 11.62
N GLU A 35 41.55 -16.47 12.53
CA GLU A 35 41.76 -15.78 13.80
C GLU A 35 43.21 -15.28 13.85
N ALA A 36 43.39 -13.97 14.03
CA ALA A 36 44.64 -13.25 14.28
C ALA A 36 44.29 -11.75 14.43
N ASP A 37 44.84 -10.94 15.33
CA ASP A 37 45.80 -11.20 16.43
C ASP A 37 45.61 -10.09 17.52
N ALA A 38 46.06 -10.34 18.74
CA ALA A 38 46.24 -9.33 19.81
C ALA A 38 47.76 -8.98 19.90
N PRO A 39 48.31 -8.13 20.81
CA PRO A 39 47.81 -7.47 22.04
C PRO A 39 47.94 -5.91 21.95
N ASP A 40 47.95 -5.05 22.97
CA ASP A 40 48.26 -5.16 24.41
C ASP A 40 47.64 -4.00 25.23
N ALA A 41 47.62 -4.14 26.56
CA ALA A 41 47.18 -3.13 27.55
C ALA A 41 48.42 -2.43 28.21
N PRO A 42 48.33 -1.64 29.31
CA PRO A 42 47.23 -0.99 30.04
C PRO A 42 47.37 0.58 29.95
N ASP A 43 46.85 1.51 30.77
CA ASP A 43 46.50 1.54 32.20
C ASP A 43 45.58 2.76 32.52
N ALA A 44 44.95 2.78 33.70
CA ALA A 44 44.20 3.93 34.23
C ALA A 44 45.12 4.91 35.01
N PRO A 45 44.65 6.13 35.39
CA PRO A 45 44.00 6.23 36.69
C PRO A 45 42.89 7.30 36.85
N ASP A 46 42.03 7.09 37.85
CA ASP A 46 41.25 8.14 38.52
C ASP A 46 42.17 9.09 39.31
N THR A 47 41.85 10.39 39.35
CA THR A 47 41.91 11.15 40.62
C THR A 47 40.99 12.37 40.60
N ALA A 48 40.20 12.53 41.66
CA ALA A 48 39.50 13.78 41.93
C ALA A 48 40.48 14.89 42.34
N ASN A 49 40.08 16.16 42.19
CA ASN A 49 40.68 17.23 42.99
C ASN A 49 39.60 18.18 43.51
N GLU A 50 39.53 18.27 44.83
CA GLU A 50 38.69 19.16 45.61
C GLU A 50 39.52 20.40 45.95
N ALA A 51 38.95 21.61 45.84
CA ALA A 51 39.63 22.85 46.22
C ALA A 51 38.69 23.70 47.05
N ASP A 52 39.02 23.82 48.34
CA ASP A 52 38.22 24.42 49.38
C ASP A 52 38.44 25.95 49.51
N ALA A 53 37.46 26.60 50.16
CA ALA A 53 37.49 27.87 50.87
C ALA A 53 38.37 29.05 50.39
N THR A 54 37.72 30.21 50.24
CA THR A 54 37.94 31.26 51.25
C THR A 54 36.76 32.23 51.33
N ASP A 55 36.38 32.54 52.57
CA ASP A 55 35.36 33.53 52.94
C ASP A 55 36.03 34.89 53.21
N THR A 56 35.41 35.98 52.76
CA THR A 56 35.56 37.31 53.37
C THR A 56 34.35 38.17 53.00
N ALA A 57 33.53 38.50 54.00
CA ALA A 57 32.48 39.51 53.88
C ALA A 57 33.04 40.92 54.14
N ASP A 58 32.51 41.93 53.44
CA ASP A 58 32.20 43.23 54.05
C ASP A 58 31.08 43.96 53.28
N GLU A 59 30.36 44.84 53.97
CA GLU A 59 29.23 45.62 53.46
C GLU A 59 29.68 46.88 52.70
N ALA A 60 28.86 47.38 51.76
CA ALA A 60 28.32 48.76 51.80
C ALA A 60 27.43 49.12 50.59
N ASP A 61 26.15 49.36 50.88
CA ASP A 61 25.31 50.47 50.41
C ASP A 61 25.01 50.74 48.90
N GLY A 62 23.81 51.30 48.66
CA GLY A 62 23.74 52.49 47.81
C GLY A 62 23.16 52.43 46.38
N ALA A 63 22.66 51.31 45.85
CA ALA A 63 22.11 51.29 44.48
C ALA A 63 20.64 50.83 44.37
N ARG A 64 19.70 51.79 44.32
CA ARG A 64 18.26 51.57 44.08
C ARG A 64 17.97 51.08 42.66
N THR A 65 18.29 49.81 42.38
CA THR A 65 17.93 49.16 41.12
C THR A 65 16.42 48.83 41.12
N ARG A 66 15.65 49.60 40.34
CA ARG A 66 14.26 49.26 40.01
C ARG A 66 14.25 47.95 39.21
N ARG A 67 14.15 46.81 39.90
CA ARG A 67 13.96 45.49 39.27
C ARG A 67 12.64 45.50 38.50
N PRO A 68 12.61 45.32 37.17
CA PRO A 68 11.35 45.11 36.47
C PRO A 68 10.76 43.75 36.90
N PRO A 69 9.43 43.62 37.04
CA PRO A 69 8.78 42.37 37.47
C PRO A 69 8.74 41.29 36.36
N GLY A 70 9.86 41.08 35.66
CA GLY A 70 9.95 40.18 34.50
C GLY A 70 10.34 38.74 34.81
N GLY A 71 10.95 38.46 35.98
CA GLY A 71 11.53 37.14 36.27
C GLY A 71 10.51 36.01 36.39
N ARG A 72 9.37 36.25 37.07
CA ARG A 72 8.30 35.25 37.22
C ARG A 72 7.56 34.99 35.91
N LEU A 73 7.30 36.04 35.13
CA LEU A 73 6.72 35.95 33.78
C LEU A 73 7.63 35.19 32.81
N ARG A 74 8.95 35.44 32.82
CA ARG A 74 9.91 34.68 31.99
C ARG A 74 9.99 33.20 32.40
N ARG A 75 9.97 32.90 33.70
CA ARG A 75 9.93 31.51 34.20
C ARG A 75 8.62 30.79 33.86
N ALA A 76 7.48 31.48 33.96
CA ALA A 76 6.18 30.95 33.57
C ALA A 76 6.10 30.72 32.04
N ALA A 77 6.65 31.64 31.23
CA ALA A 77 6.74 31.47 29.79
C ALA A 77 7.63 30.28 29.41
N LEU A 78 8.82 30.14 30.01
CA LEU A 78 9.71 29.00 29.81
C LEU A 78 9.05 27.66 30.22
N ALA A 79 8.37 27.62 31.36
CA ALA A 79 7.63 26.44 31.81
C ALA A 79 6.45 26.11 30.86
N GLY A 80 5.75 27.12 30.36
CA GLY A 80 4.69 26.96 29.36
C GLY A 80 5.22 26.42 28.04
N THR A 81 6.32 26.96 27.52
CA THR A 81 6.98 26.46 26.31
C THR A 81 7.49 25.03 26.49
N ALA A 82 8.10 24.71 27.64
CA ALA A 82 8.53 23.35 27.95
C ALA A 82 7.34 22.37 28.00
N ALA A 83 6.23 22.75 28.64
CA ALA A 83 5.02 21.93 28.68
C ALA A 83 4.41 21.72 27.28
N VAL A 84 4.36 22.76 26.43
CA VAL A 84 3.91 22.65 25.04
C VAL A 84 4.83 21.75 24.21
N LEU A 85 6.15 21.83 24.40
CA LEU A 85 7.12 20.97 23.71
C LEU A 85 7.03 19.51 24.17
N VAL A 86 6.83 19.25 25.47
CA VAL A 86 6.64 17.88 25.99
C VAL A 86 5.31 17.30 25.52
N LEU A 87 4.20 18.04 25.62
CA LEU A 87 2.89 17.58 25.15
C LEU A 87 2.86 17.39 23.63
N GLY A 88 3.45 18.32 22.87
CA GLY A 88 3.60 18.23 21.43
C GLY A 88 4.50 17.06 21.01
N GLY A 89 5.63 16.87 21.70
CA GLY A 89 6.54 15.75 21.49
C GLY A 89 5.91 14.39 21.80
N CYS A 90 5.24 14.25 22.94
CA CYS A 90 4.51 13.02 23.28
C CYS A 90 3.36 12.74 22.30
N GLY A 91 2.59 13.77 21.91
CA GLY A 91 1.53 13.62 20.91
C GLY A 91 2.06 13.23 19.53
N PHE A 92 3.19 13.83 19.11
CA PHE A 92 3.86 13.51 17.84
C PHE A 92 4.44 12.09 17.85
N LEU A 93 5.13 11.69 18.92
CA LEU A 93 5.67 10.33 19.06
C LEU A 93 4.57 9.27 19.15
N TYR A 94 3.46 9.55 19.84
CA TYR A 94 2.31 8.63 19.90
C TYR A 94 1.63 8.48 18.52
N GLY A 95 1.49 9.58 17.77
CA GLY A 95 1.01 9.57 16.39
C GLY A 95 1.96 8.81 15.45
N ALA A 96 3.27 9.01 15.58
CA ALA A 96 4.28 8.33 14.77
C ALA A 96 4.36 6.82 15.05
N HIS A 97 4.30 6.40 16.32
CA HIS A 97 4.31 4.97 16.68
C HIS A 97 3.08 4.22 16.16
N GLN A 98 1.89 4.85 16.20
CA GLN A 98 0.67 4.30 15.61
C GLN A 98 0.78 4.09 14.09
N LEU A 99 1.59 4.89 13.39
CA LEU A 99 1.81 4.80 11.94
C LEU A 99 2.93 3.83 11.55
N THR A 100 3.86 3.49 12.44
CA THR A 100 5.14 2.88 12.06
C THR A 100 5.38 1.48 12.64
N SER A 101 4.97 1.21 13.89
CA SER A 101 5.56 0.09 14.65
C SER A 101 4.71 -1.17 14.75
N ALA A 102 3.39 -1.08 14.57
CA ALA A 102 2.46 -2.18 14.91
C ALA A 102 1.65 -2.75 13.73
N GLU A 103 1.64 -2.10 12.56
CA GLU A 103 0.85 -2.56 11.40
C GLU A 103 1.67 -3.57 10.58
N SER A 104 2.91 -3.23 10.19
CA SER A 104 3.80 -4.08 9.40
C SER A 104 4.10 -5.46 10.02
N ALA A 105 4.37 -5.52 11.32
CA ALA A 105 4.70 -6.77 12.02
C ALA A 105 3.51 -7.73 12.22
N ARG A 106 2.28 -7.23 12.06
CA ARG A 106 1.04 -8.04 12.12
C ARG A 106 0.39 -8.23 10.74
N ASN A 107 0.98 -7.63 9.70
CA ASN A 107 0.45 -7.67 8.35
C ASN A 107 0.64 -9.07 7.74
N ARG A 108 -0.44 -9.85 7.68
CA ARG A 108 -0.42 -11.19 7.05
C ARG A 108 -0.09 -11.14 5.56
N ALA A 109 -0.14 -9.95 4.91
CA ALA A 109 0.30 -9.80 3.53
C ALA A 109 1.79 -10.14 3.33
N LEU A 110 2.58 -10.11 4.41
CA LEU A 110 4.02 -10.39 4.41
C LEU A 110 4.37 -11.78 4.94
N THR A 111 3.45 -12.46 5.64
CA THR A 111 3.70 -13.74 6.33
C THR A 111 2.82 -14.89 5.84
N ASP A 112 1.71 -14.60 5.15
CA ASP A 112 0.78 -15.58 4.58
C ASP A 112 0.59 -15.32 3.08
N THR A 113 1.50 -15.86 2.28
CA THR A 113 1.49 -15.74 0.81
C THR A 113 0.23 -16.35 0.19
N GLU A 114 -0.36 -17.38 0.80
CA GLU A 114 -1.54 -18.07 0.28
C GLU A 114 -2.78 -17.18 0.41
N ALA A 115 -3.06 -16.66 1.61
CA ALA A 115 -4.17 -15.75 1.83
C ALA A 115 -4.00 -14.45 1.03
N THR A 116 -2.76 -13.97 0.89
CA THR A 116 -2.39 -12.80 0.06
C THR A 116 -2.73 -13.03 -1.42
N THR A 117 -2.34 -14.17 -1.98
CA THR A 117 -2.62 -14.51 -3.38
C THR A 117 -4.13 -14.73 -3.59
N ARG A 118 -4.81 -15.38 -2.63
CA ARG A 118 -6.26 -15.58 -2.63
C ARG A 118 -7.02 -14.25 -2.69
N VAL A 119 -6.75 -13.31 -1.78
CA VAL A 119 -7.45 -12.02 -1.76
C VAL A 119 -7.11 -11.16 -2.98
N ALA A 120 -5.86 -11.16 -3.44
CA ALA A 120 -5.44 -10.43 -4.64
C ALA A 120 -6.18 -10.95 -5.90
N GLY A 121 -6.30 -12.27 -6.03
CA GLY A 121 -7.02 -12.91 -7.13
C GLY A 121 -8.52 -12.69 -7.06
N GLU A 122 -9.16 -12.92 -5.91
CA GLU A 122 -10.60 -12.72 -5.74
C GLU A 122 -11.02 -11.26 -6.00
N VAL A 123 -10.34 -10.30 -5.38
CA VAL A 123 -10.67 -8.88 -5.52
C VAL A 123 -10.38 -8.38 -6.93
N GLY A 124 -9.24 -8.76 -7.54
CA GLY A 124 -8.92 -8.42 -8.93
C GLY A 124 -9.96 -8.94 -9.93
N ASN A 125 -10.36 -10.21 -9.79
CA ASN A 125 -11.38 -10.83 -10.64
C ASN A 125 -12.79 -10.31 -10.35
N ALA A 126 -13.08 -9.87 -9.13
CA ALA A 126 -14.32 -9.18 -8.79
C ALA A 126 -14.40 -7.82 -9.50
N LEU A 127 -13.37 -6.98 -9.39
CA LEU A 127 -13.30 -5.67 -10.05
C LEU A 127 -13.43 -5.77 -11.57
N ALA A 128 -12.66 -6.67 -12.19
CA ALA A 128 -12.70 -6.90 -13.63
C ALA A 128 -14.11 -7.23 -14.14
N ARG A 129 -14.85 -8.09 -13.43
CA ARG A 129 -16.24 -8.43 -13.76
C ARG A 129 -17.22 -7.30 -13.49
N VAL A 130 -17.06 -6.58 -12.38
CA VAL A 130 -17.96 -5.49 -11.97
C VAL A 130 -17.86 -4.26 -12.89
N PHE A 131 -16.67 -3.98 -13.42
CA PHE A 131 -16.44 -2.85 -14.33
C PHE A 131 -16.38 -3.25 -15.81
N SER A 132 -16.96 -4.40 -16.18
CA SER A 132 -17.11 -4.82 -17.58
C SER A 132 -18.58 -4.84 -17.99
N TYR A 133 -18.90 -4.18 -19.10
CA TYR A 133 -20.26 -3.98 -19.60
C TYR A 133 -20.34 -4.23 -21.10
N THR A 134 -21.46 -4.81 -21.53
CA THR A 134 -21.87 -4.88 -22.94
C THR A 134 -23.23 -4.19 -23.13
N PRO A 135 -23.52 -3.65 -24.32
CA PRO A 135 -24.81 -3.01 -24.62
C PRO A 135 -26.01 -3.92 -24.34
N ASP A 136 -25.85 -5.21 -24.61
CA ASP A 136 -26.93 -6.21 -24.56
C ASP A 136 -27.08 -6.90 -23.19
N GLY A 137 -26.24 -6.56 -22.19
CA GLY A 137 -25.95 -7.50 -21.09
C GLY A 137 -25.64 -6.94 -19.69
N THR A 138 -26.05 -5.71 -19.35
CA THR A 138 -25.71 -5.09 -18.05
C THR A 138 -26.25 -5.81 -16.82
N ALA A 139 -27.38 -6.52 -16.93
CA ALA A 139 -28.02 -7.23 -15.81
C ALA A 139 -27.16 -8.37 -15.22
N ALA A 140 -26.20 -8.93 -15.98
CA ALA A 140 -25.24 -9.91 -15.46
C ALA A 140 -24.14 -9.24 -14.62
N THR A 141 -23.67 -8.07 -15.07
CA THR A 141 -22.72 -7.23 -14.33
C THR A 141 -23.33 -6.72 -13.02
N GLU A 142 -24.58 -6.24 -13.04
CA GLU A 142 -25.30 -5.86 -11.82
C GLU A 142 -25.39 -6.99 -10.78
N ARG A 143 -25.74 -8.21 -11.20
CA ARG A 143 -25.80 -9.37 -10.30
C ARG A 143 -24.42 -9.70 -9.70
N SER A 144 -23.37 -9.58 -10.51
CA SER A 144 -21.98 -9.72 -10.07
C SER A 144 -21.63 -8.64 -9.04
N ALA A 145 -21.99 -7.38 -9.29
CA ALA A 145 -21.77 -6.26 -8.38
C ALA A 145 -22.51 -6.40 -7.05
N ARG A 146 -23.77 -6.87 -7.04
CA ARG A 146 -24.53 -7.14 -5.79
C ARG A 146 -23.91 -8.26 -4.93
N THR A 147 -23.12 -9.14 -5.55
CA THR A 147 -22.44 -10.26 -4.86
C THR A 147 -21.02 -9.88 -4.43
N ALA A 148 -20.32 -9.09 -5.24
CA ALA A 148 -18.93 -8.69 -5.01
C ALA A 148 -18.78 -7.42 -4.17
N LEU A 149 -19.75 -6.50 -4.21
CA LEU A 149 -19.69 -5.21 -3.51
C LEU A 149 -20.56 -5.24 -2.24
N GLY A 150 -20.10 -4.50 -1.23
CA GLY A 150 -20.83 -4.18 -0.01
C GLY A 150 -20.64 -2.72 0.39
N GLY A 151 -21.14 -2.34 1.56
CA GLY A 151 -20.79 -1.07 2.22
C GLY A 151 -20.94 0.20 1.35
N ARG A 152 -19.84 0.96 1.24
CA ARG A 152 -19.78 2.22 0.47
C ARG A 152 -19.60 1.96 -1.02
N ALA A 153 -18.76 0.98 -1.39
CA ALA A 153 -18.53 0.57 -2.77
C ALA A 153 -19.84 0.22 -3.51
N ALA A 154 -20.74 -0.52 -2.86
CA ALA A 154 -22.05 -0.86 -3.42
C ALA A 154 -23.00 0.34 -3.64
N ARG A 155 -22.74 1.51 -3.00
CA ARG A 155 -23.47 2.75 -3.28
C ARG A 155 -22.84 3.52 -4.44
N GLN A 156 -21.52 3.74 -4.37
CA GLN A 156 -20.74 4.42 -5.42
C GLN A 156 -20.91 3.74 -6.79
N TYR A 157 -20.92 2.40 -6.82
CA TYR A 157 -21.16 1.64 -8.03
C TYR A 157 -22.53 1.92 -8.65
N ARG A 158 -23.60 1.96 -7.86
CA ARG A 158 -24.96 2.24 -8.37
C ARG A 158 -25.03 3.64 -8.98
N GLU A 159 -24.55 4.64 -8.24
CA GLU A 159 -24.51 6.04 -8.71
C GLU A 159 -23.67 6.24 -9.99
N LEU A 160 -22.60 5.46 -10.18
CA LEU A 160 -21.85 5.45 -11.43
C LEU A 160 -22.63 4.73 -12.55
N PHE A 161 -23.16 3.55 -12.25
CA PHE A 161 -23.87 2.70 -13.19
C PHE A 161 -25.14 3.37 -13.75
N ASP A 162 -25.94 4.00 -12.88
CA ASP A 162 -27.16 4.72 -13.24
C ASP A 162 -26.88 5.87 -14.22
N ARG A 163 -25.68 6.49 -14.17
CA ARG A 163 -25.26 7.55 -15.10
C ARG A 163 -24.75 7.02 -16.45
N VAL A 164 -24.07 5.87 -16.47
CA VAL A 164 -23.48 5.33 -17.72
C VAL A 164 -24.42 4.37 -18.46
N ARG A 165 -25.48 3.87 -17.81
CA ARG A 165 -26.40 2.89 -18.38
C ARG A 165 -27.04 3.35 -19.70
N ASP A 166 -27.47 4.60 -19.78
CA ASP A 166 -28.12 5.13 -20.98
C ASP A 166 -27.12 5.25 -22.15
N ASP A 167 -25.86 5.60 -21.86
CA ASP A 167 -24.77 5.61 -22.84
C ASP A 167 -24.42 4.21 -23.36
N LEU A 168 -24.39 3.20 -22.48
CA LEU A 168 -24.10 1.81 -22.84
C LEU A 168 -25.08 1.29 -23.90
N THR A 169 -26.38 1.53 -23.72
CA THR A 169 -27.41 1.09 -24.66
C THR A 169 -27.54 2.03 -25.86
N GLY A 170 -27.66 3.34 -25.63
CA GLY A 170 -27.90 4.33 -26.69
C GLY A 170 -26.74 4.50 -27.68
N GLN A 171 -25.50 4.39 -27.20
CA GLN A 171 -24.30 4.55 -28.01
C GLN A 171 -23.62 3.20 -28.34
N ARG A 172 -24.22 2.07 -27.95
CA ARG A 172 -23.65 0.71 -28.07
C ARG A 172 -22.22 0.63 -27.52
N VAL A 173 -21.99 1.21 -26.34
CA VAL A 173 -20.66 1.21 -25.71
C VAL A 173 -20.39 -0.12 -25.02
N THR A 174 -19.26 -0.74 -25.36
CA THR A 174 -18.68 -1.86 -24.63
C THR A 174 -17.52 -1.36 -23.79
N LEU A 175 -17.45 -1.76 -22.53
CA LEU A 175 -16.33 -1.51 -21.62
C LEU A 175 -15.80 -2.85 -21.10
N SER A 176 -14.51 -3.10 -21.26
CA SER A 176 -13.82 -4.28 -20.74
C SER A 176 -12.75 -3.84 -19.76
N THR A 177 -12.80 -4.34 -18.53
CA THR A 177 -11.83 -4.01 -17.48
C THR A 177 -11.01 -5.25 -17.11
N ARG A 178 -9.69 -5.13 -17.10
CA ARG A 178 -8.76 -6.19 -16.70
C ARG A 178 -7.87 -5.72 -15.56
N ALA A 179 -7.81 -6.48 -14.46
CA ALA A 179 -6.76 -6.28 -13.46
C ALA A 179 -5.42 -6.79 -14.01
N VAL A 180 -4.48 -5.88 -14.24
CA VAL A 180 -3.15 -6.22 -14.77
C VAL A 180 -2.15 -6.50 -13.67
N ARG A 181 -2.26 -5.83 -12.52
CA ARG A 181 -1.49 -6.11 -11.29
C ARG A 181 -2.34 -5.80 -10.06
N THR A 182 -2.20 -6.61 -9.02
CA THR A 182 -2.83 -6.41 -7.72
C THR A 182 -1.77 -6.57 -6.64
N GLY A 183 -1.57 -5.54 -5.82
CA GLY A 183 -0.72 -5.60 -4.63
C GLY A 183 -1.59 -5.51 -3.37
N VAL A 184 -1.35 -6.41 -2.41
CA VAL A 184 -1.97 -6.31 -1.07
C VAL A 184 -1.08 -5.41 -0.23
N ILE A 185 -1.62 -4.27 0.19
CA ILE A 185 -0.94 -3.34 1.10
C ILE A 185 -1.02 -3.91 2.52
N GLU A 186 -2.18 -4.46 2.88
CA GLU A 186 -2.45 -4.99 4.22
C GLU A 186 -3.46 -6.12 4.18
N LEU A 187 -3.24 -7.11 5.05
CA LEU A 187 -4.16 -8.19 5.35
C LEU A 187 -4.16 -8.45 6.86
N ASP A 188 -5.30 -8.25 7.51
CA ASP A 188 -5.52 -8.62 8.92
C ASP A 188 -6.87 -9.34 9.06
N GLY A 189 -6.82 -10.65 9.31
CA GLY A 189 -7.99 -11.50 9.55
C GLY A 189 -9.02 -11.40 8.42
N ASP A 190 -10.13 -10.75 8.72
CA ASP A 190 -11.28 -10.55 7.82
C ASP A 190 -11.15 -9.31 6.92
N ARG A 191 -10.05 -8.55 6.97
CA ARG A 191 -9.88 -7.28 6.26
C ARG A 191 -8.64 -7.27 5.38
N ALA A 192 -8.78 -6.73 4.17
CA ALA A 192 -7.67 -6.47 3.28
C ALA A 192 -7.72 -5.06 2.67
N ARG A 193 -6.55 -4.45 2.47
CA ARG A 193 -6.37 -3.20 1.72
C ARG A 193 -5.45 -3.48 0.52
N LEU A 194 -5.89 -3.15 -0.68
CA LEU A 194 -5.20 -3.48 -1.93
C LEU A 194 -5.00 -2.23 -2.79
N LEU A 195 -3.93 -2.23 -3.57
CA LEU A 195 -3.74 -1.37 -4.74
C LEU A 195 -3.90 -2.22 -6.00
N VAL A 196 -4.84 -1.85 -6.87
CA VAL A 196 -5.15 -2.57 -8.09
C VAL A 196 -4.89 -1.67 -9.29
N PHE A 197 -4.06 -2.15 -10.21
CA PHE A 197 -3.82 -1.56 -11.52
C PHE A 197 -4.75 -2.25 -12.52
N LEU A 198 -5.53 -1.44 -13.23
CA LEU A 198 -6.53 -1.87 -14.19
C LEU A 198 -6.19 -1.30 -15.56
N ASP A 199 -6.37 -2.09 -16.61
CA ASP A 199 -6.54 -1.58 -17.97
C ASP A 199 -8.03 -1.63 -18.32
N GLN A 200 -8.55 -0.55 -18.88
CA GLN A 200 -9.92 -0.42 -19.33
C GLN A 200 -9.95 -0.14 -20.84
N THR A 201 -10.49 -1.08 -21.61
CA THR A 201 -10.69 -0.93 -23.04
C THR A 201 -12.14 -0.59 -23.33
N SER A 202 -12.40 0.56 -23.93
CA SER A 202 -13.71 1.00 -24.37
C SER A 202 -13.83 0.97 -25.89
N ARG A 203 -15.02 0.62 -26.39
CA ARG A 203 -15.41 0.71 -27.80
C ARG A 203 -16.84 1.24 -27.89
N ARG A 204 -17.11 2.10 -28.87
CA ARG A 204 -18.45 2.60 -29.19
C ARG A 204 -18.87 2.04 -30.54
N GLY A 205 -19.96 1.28 -30.60
CA GLY A 205 -20.40 0.65 -31.85
C GLY A 205 -19.28 -0.16 -32.53
N GLU A 206 -18.94 0.22 -33.76
CA GLU A 206 -17.88 -0.39 -34.58
C GLU A 206 -16.56 0.39 -34.58
N ASP A 207 -16.45 1.46 -33.76
CA ASP A 207 -15.26 2.31 -33.67
C ASP A 207 -14.01 1.54 -33.17
N GLU A 208 -12.84 2.14 -33.39
CA GLU A 208 -11.57 1.64 -32.86
C GLU A 208 -11.59 1.59 -31.32
N ALA A 209 -10.97 0.56 -30.74
CA ALA A 209 -10.94 0.43 -29.28
C ALA A 209 -9.89 1.34 -28.65
N THR A 210 -10.28 2.10 -27.63
CA THR A 210 -9.37 2.92 -26.84
C THR A 210 -9.10 2.25 -25.49
N THR A 211 -7.83 2.13 -25.10
CA THR A 211 -7.43 1.59 -23.80
C THR A 211 -6.85 2.67 -22.91
N ALA A 212 -7.31 2.72 -21.66
CA ALA A 212 -6.80 3.61 -20.61
C ALA A 212 -6.42 2.81 -19.36
N ALA A 213 -5.32 3.20 -18.71
CA ALA A 213 -4.90 2.63 -17.44
C ALA A 213 -5.57 3.37 -16.26
N ALA A 214 -5.90 2.64 -15.20
CA ALA A 214 -6.49 3.17 -13.98
C ALA A 214 -5.87 2.52 -12.73
N GLN A 215 -5.88 3.25 -11.60
CA GLN A 215 -5.38 2.77 -10.31
C GLN A 215 -6.44 2.95 -9.23
N LEU A 216 -6.75 1.87 -8.51
CA LEU A 216 -7.73 1.88 -7.41
C LEU A 216 -7.08 1.41 -6.11
N THR A 217 -7.26 2.19 -5.04
CA THR A 217 -7.17 1.67 -3.66
C THR A 217 -8.51 1.04 -3.30
N VAL A 218 -8.45 -0.18 -2.78
CA VAL A 218 -9.62 -1.03 -2.54
C VAL A 218 -9.57 -1.55 -1.11
N THR A 219 -10.69 -1.46 -0.39
CA THR A 219 -10.84 -2.16 0.91
C THR A 219 -11.81 -3.31 0.72
N ALA A 220 -11.39 -4.50 1.09
CA ALA A 220 -12.20 -5.72 1.07
C ALA A 220 -12.39 -6.28 2.48
N ARG A 221 -13.49 -7.01 2.68
CA ARG A 221 -13.77 -7.82 3.87
C ARG A 221 -14.15 -9.24 3.50
N LEU A 222 -13.76 -10.21 4.30
CA LEU A 222 -14.13 -11.61 4.17
C LEU A 222 -15.50 -11.82 4.83
N GLU A 223 -16.52 -12.11 4.03
CA GLU A 223 -17.89 -12.31 4.49
C GLU A 223 -18.44 -13.62 3.91
N ASN A 224 -18.67 -14.63 4.77
CA ASN A 224 -19.12 -15.98 4.36
C ASN A 224 -18.15 -16.63 3.34
N ASP A 225 -16.88 -16.73 3.73
CA ASP A 225 -15.78 -17.31 2.92
C ASP A 225 -15.61 -16.69 1.53
N ARG A 226 -15.98 -15.41 1.38
CA ARG A 226 -15.82 -14.64 0.13
C ARG A 226 -15.36 -13.23 0.41
N TRP A 227 -14.37 -12.75 -0.34
CA TRP A 227 -13.98 -11.36 -0.27
C TRP A 227 -15.02 -10.45 -0.95
N ARG A 228 -15.60 -9.53 -0.17
CA ARG A 228 -16.46 -8.44 -0.62
C ARG A 228 -15.74 -7.11 -0.58
N ILE A 229 -15.85 -6.34 -1.65
CA ILE A 229 -15.30 -5.00 -1.78
C ILE A 229 -16.24 -4.02 -1.06
N VAL A 230 -15.77 -3.39 0.01
CA VAL A 230 -16.58 -2.48 0.84
C VAL A 230 -16.27 -0.99 0.60
N ASP A 231 -15.09 -0.70 0.05
CA ASP A 231 -14.68 0.67 -0.31
C ASP A 231 -13.79 0.71 -1.56
N LEU A 232 -13.93 1.77 -2.34
CA LEU A 232 -13.26 2.01 -3.62
C LEU A 232 -12.81 3.47 -3.72
N LYS A 233 -11.55 3.70 -4.09
CA LYS A 233 -11.02 5.06 -4.31
C LYS A 233 -10.01 5.08 -5.47
N ALA A 234 -10.26 5.93 -6.47
CA ALA A 234 -9.28 6.24 -7.52
C ALA A 234 -8.06 6.98 -6.96
N ARG A 235 -6.90 6.78 -7.59
CA ARG A 235 -5.62 7.39 -7.21
C ARG A 235 -5.17 8.47 -8.18
#